data_AF-Q0G1H1-F1
#
_entry.id   AF-Q0G1H1-F1
#
_cell.length_a   1.000
_cell.length_b   1.000
_cell.length_c   1.000
_cell.angle_alpha   90.00
_cell.angle_beta   90.00
_cell.angle_gamma   90.00
#
_symmetry.space_group_name_H-M   'P 1'
#
loop_
_entity.id
_entity.type
_entity.pdbx_description
1 polymer ?
#
loop_
_entity_poly.entity_id
_entity_poly.type
_entity_poly.pdbx_seq_one_letter_code
_entity_poly.pdbx_strand_id
1 'polypeptide(L)'
;MHGSLAPGRTRLNAVIGGFILFVYAGFAWKKIRDAHFAHHDAPGTPADPDFYADDPENFWPWFGTFFSRYFGWRSVAFVSTVVTFYLVILDASVTNVVLFYGLPSLLSSLQLFYFGTYRPHRHEESGTFADAHNTRSSEFGYVASLFSCFHFGYHHEHHLAPWTPWWALPHTRQS
;
A
#
# COMPACT_ATOMS: atom_id res chain seq x y z
N MET A 1 -9.42 -2.04 4.35
CA MET A 1 -10.57 -1.95 3.44
C MET A 1 -11.48 -3.17 3.54
N HIS A 2 -10.92 -4.35 3.79
CA HIS A 2 -11.62 -5.62 3.98
C HIS A 2 -12.31 -5.83 5.34
N GLY A 3 -12.46 -4.79 6.17
CA GLY A 3 -13.20 -4.90 7.44
C GLY A 3 -12.46 -5.55 8.62
N SER A 4 -11.16 -5.85 8.48
CA SER A 4 -10.37 -6.58 9.47
C SER A 4 -10.14 -5.86 10.81
N LEU A 5 -10.24 -4.53 10.85
CA LEU A 5 -10.08 -3.76 12.10
C LEU A 5 -11.26 -3.93 13.05
N ALA A 6 -12.48 -3.95 12.52
CA ALA A 6 -13.70 -4.14 13.30
C ALA A 6 -14.68 -5.03 12.51
N PRO A 7 -14.56 -6.36 12.61
CA PRO A 7 -15.39 -7.30 11.85
C PRO A 7 -16.89 -7.02 12.01
N GLY A 8 -17.63 -7.07 10.91
CA GLY A 8 -19.07 -6.78 10.86
C GLY A 8 -19.45 -5.29 10.98
N ARG A 9 -18.49 -4.37 11.21
CA ARG A 9 -18.75 -2.93 11.39
C ARG A 9 -18.22 -2.10 10.22
N THR A 10 -18.84 -2.23 9.04
CA THR A 10 -18.37 -1.57 7.80
C THR A 10 -18.20 -0.06 7.93
N ARG A 11 -19.14 0.63 8.56
CA ARG A 11 -19.07 2.10 8.77
C ARG A 11 -17.88 2.50 9.63
N LEU A 12 -17.60 1.76 10.71
CA LEU A 12 -16.48 2.04 11.61
C LEU A 12 -15.14 1.88 10.88
N ASN A 13 -14.98 0.80 10.11
CA ASN A 13 -13.78 0.59 9.29
C ASN A 13 -13.57 1.71 8.27
N ALA A 14 -14.65 2.16 7.61
CA ALA A 14 -14.57 3.23 6.62
C ALA A 14 -14.19 4.59 7.24
N VAL A 15 -14.74 4.92 8.41
CA VAL A 15 -14.40 6.17 9.13
C VAL A 15 -12.95 6.16 9.58
N ILE A 16 -12.51 5.09 10.26
CA ILE A 16 -11.13 5.01 10.76
C ILE A 16 -10.14 4.97 9.60
N GLY A 17 -10.37 4.12 8.60
CA GLY A 17 -9.51 4.02 7.43
C GLY A 17 -9.46 5.31 6.62
N GLY A 18 -10.60 5.99 6.46
CA GLY A 18 -10.65 7.28 5.77
C GLY A 18 -9.89 8.37 6.53
N PHE A 19 -10.00 8.41 7.85
CA PHE A 19 -9.22 9.34 8.69
C PHE A 19 -7.72 9.08 8.57
N ILE A 20 -7.27 7.82 8.66
CA ILE A 20 -5.85 7.46 8.53
C ILE A 20 -5.30 7.88 7.16
N LEU A 21 -6.02 7.57 6.08
CA LEU A 21 -5.62 7.96 4.72
C LEU A 21 -5.59 9.48 4.53
N PHE A 22 -6.54 10.19 5.12
CA PHE A 22 -6.58 11.65 5.08
C PHE A 22 -5.37 12.26 5.80
N VAL A 23 -5.04 11.81 7.01
CA VAL A 23 -3.87 12.33 7.75
C VAL A 23 -2.56 11.98 7.06
N TYR A 24 -2.48 10.82 6.41
CA TYR A 24 -1.28 10.38 5.71
C TYR A 24 -0.85 11.33 4.58
N ALA A 25 -1.76 11.65 3.65
CA ALA A 25 -1.43 12.51 2.49
C ALA A 25 -2.67 13.18 1.87
N GLY A 26 -3.71 13.41 2.65
CA GLY A 26 -4.99 13.94 2.15
C GLY A 26 -5.69 12.99 1.18
N PHE A 27 -5.46 11.68 1.31
CA PHE A 27 -6.02 10.71 0.38
C PHE A 27 -7.52 10.54 0.58
N ALA A 28 -8.25 10.47 -0.54
CA ALA A 28 -9.69 10.25 -0.54
C ALA A 28 -9.98 8.75 -0.38
N TRP A 29 -10.64 8.38 0.73
CA TRP A 29 -11.03 7.00 1.05
C TRP A 29 -11.61 6.23 -0.15
N LYS A 30 -12.63 6.81 -0.80
CA LYS A 30 -13.31 6.16 -1.94
C LYS A 30 -12.33 5.81 -3.06
N LYS A 31 -11.45 6.74 -3.45
CA LYS A 31 -10.48 6.52 -4.54
C LYS A 31 -9.53 5.36 -4.23
N ILE A 32 -8.91 5.37 -3.04
CA ILE A 32 -7.94 4.32 -2.68
C ILE A 32 -8.66 2.98 -2.50
N ARG A 33 -9.85 2.98 -1.87
CA ARG A 33 -10.65 1.77 -1.68
C ARG A 33 -11.07 1.14 -3.00
N ASP A 34 -11.62 1.93 -3.91
CA ASP A 34 -12.12 1.42 -5.19
C ASP A 34 -10.95 0.88 -6.03
N ALA A 35 -9.79 1.52 -5.99
CA ALA A 35 -8.59 1.01 -6.64
C ALA A 35 -8.07 -0.28 -6.00
N HIS A 36 -8.03 -0.35 -4.66
CA HIS A 36 -7.67 -1.56 -3.92
C HIS A 36 -8.56 -2.75 -4.27
N PHE A 37 -9.88 -2.55 -4.41
CA PHE A 37 -10.77 -3.64 -4.84
C PHE A 37 -10.58 -4.00 -6.31
N ALA A 38 -10.38 -3.03 -7.21
CA ALA A 38 -10.08 -3.32 -8.61
C ALA A 38 -8.78 -4.13 -8.76
N HIS A 39 -7.78 -3.88 -7.89
CA HIS A 39 -6.58 -4.69 -7.80
C HIS A 39 -6.89 -6.14 -7.40
N HIS A 40 -7.75 -6.38 -6.40
CA HIS A 40 -8.16 -7.74 -6.02
C HIS A 40 -9.06 -8.43 -7.06
N ASP A 41 -9.85 -7.68 -7.82
CA ASP A 41 -10.78 -8.23 -8.82
C ASP A 41 -10.06 -8.73 -10.06
N ALA A 42 -8.94 -8.10 -10.44
CA ALA A 42 -8.19 -8.44 -11.66
C ALA A 42 -6.66 -8.28 -11.51
N PRO A 43 -6.03 -8.83 -10.46
CA PRO A 43 -4.64 -8.54 -10.11
C PRO A 43 -3.67 -8.90 -11.21
N GLY A 44 -2.63 -8.10 -11.42
CA GLY A 44 -1.59 -8.40 -12.43
C GLY A 44 -2.10 -8.39 -13.87
N THR A 45 -3.26 -7.77 -14.14
CA THR A 45 -3.81 -7.60 -15.49
C THR A 45 -3.88 -6.12 -15.86
N PRO A 46 -4.10 -5.77 -17.15
CA PRO A 46 -4.30 -4.37 -17.55
C PRO A 46 -5.48 -3.66 -16.85
N ALA A 47 -6.41 -4.40 -16.23
CA ALA A 47 -7.52 -3.84 -15.45
C ALA A 47 -7.13 -3.49 -14.00
N ASP A 48 -6.02 -4.03 -13.50
CA ASP A 48 -5.49 -3.71 -12.17
C ASP A 48 -4.87 -2.31 -12.18
N PRO A 49 -5.39 -1.38 -11.36
CA PRO A 49 -4.88 -0.03 -11.33
C PRO A 49 -3.46 0.09 -10.75
N ASP A 50 -3.02 -0.91 -10.00
CA ASP A 50 -1.71 -0.98 -9.39
C ASP A 50 -0.71 -1.73 -10.26
N PHE A 51 -1.14 -2.40 -11.33
CA PHE A 51 -0.26 -3.11 -12.24
C PHE A 51 0.24 -2.24 -13.40
N TYR A 52 1.51 -2.40 -13.76
CA TYR A 52 2.11 -1.71 -14.90
C TYR A 52 2.28 -2.68 -16.07
N ALA A 53 1.21 -2.85 -16.83
CA ALA A 53 1.14 -3.83 -17.91
C ALA A 53 2.09 -3.56 -19.08
N ASP A 54 2.45 -2.30 -19.32
CA ASP A 54 3.34 -1.91 -20.42
C ASP A 54 4.77 -2.43 -20.20
N ASP A 55 5.20 -2.55 -18.94
CA ASP A 55 6.56 -2.96 -18.58
C ASP A 55 6.60 -3.57 -17.16
N PRO A 56 6.03 -4.78 -16.97
CA PRO A 56 5.78 -5.39 -15.66
C PRO A 56 7.04 -5.91 -14.97
N GLU A 57 8.22 -5.68 -15.55
CA GLU A 57 9.51 -6.09 -15.01
C GLU A 57 10.30 -4.91 -14.43
N ASN A 58 9.96 -3.67 -14.80
CA ASN A 58 10.76 -2.49 -14.46
C ASN A 58 10.21 -1.71 -13.27
N PHE A 59 11.01 -1.69 -12.19
CA PHE A 59 10.65 -1.08 -10.91
C PHE A 59 10.33 0.42 -10.99
N TRP A 60 11.23 1.23 -11.57
CA TRP A 60 11.13 2.69 -11.48
C TRP A 60 9.98 3.30 -12.30
N PRO A 61 9.76 2.91 -13.57
CA PRO A 61 8.60 3.39 -14.33
C PRO A 61 7.27 2.99 -13.66
N TRP A 62 7.21 1.79 -13.12
CA TRP A 62 6.04 1.31 -12.40
C TRP A 62 5.81 2.12 -11.12
N PHE A 63 6.84 2.33 -10.29
CA PHE A 63 6.72 3.15 -9.09
C PHE A 63 6.25 4.58 -9.41
N GLY A 64 6.79 5.21 -10.46
CA GLY A 64 6.34 6.53 -10.90
C GLY A 64 4.87 6.57 -11.32
N THR A 65 4.41 5.55 -12.04
CA THR A 65 3.01 5.40 -12.47
C THR A 65 2.09 5.18 -11.27
N PHE A 66 2.46 4.28 -10.36
CA PHE A 66 1.72 4.02 -9.11
C PHE A 66 1.63 5.30 -8.26
N PHE A 67 2.77 5.95 -8.01
CA PHE A 67 2.83 7.14 -7.17
C PHE A 67 1.99 8.28 -7.74
N SER A 68 2.14 8.60 -9.03
CA SER A 68 1.38 9.68 -9.68
C SER A 68 -0.12 9.41 -9.77
N ARG A 69 -0.53 8.13 -9.85
CA ARG A 69 -1.95 7.73 -9.82
C ARG A 69 -2.62 8.13 -8.51
N TYR A 70 -1.94 7.98 -7.38
CA TYR A 70 -2.54 8.25 -6.07
C TYR A 70 -2.21 9.63 -5.52
N PHE A 71 -0.94 10.05 -5.64
CA PHE A 71 -0.43 11.33 -5.16
C PHE A 71 -0.59 12.41 -6.22
N GLY A 72 -1.77 13.06 -6.21
CA GLY A 72 -2.09 14.16 -7.13
C GLY A 72 -1.99 15.55 -6.48
N TRP A 73 -2.43 16.57 -7.22
CA TRP A 73 -2.38 17.98 -6.78
C TRP A 73 -3.06 18.25 -5.41
N ARG A 74 -4.13 17.50 -5.08
CA ARG A 74 -4.80 17.62 -3.77
C ARG A 74 -3.89 17.17 -2.62
N SER A 75 -3.15 16.09 -2.82
CA SER A 75 -2.16 15.59 -1.86
C SER A 75 -0.98 16.56 -1.73
N VAL A 76 -0.53 17.13 -2.85
CA VAL A 76 0.48 18.21 -2.84
C VAL A 76 -0.01 19.39 -1.98
N ALA A 77 -1.21 19.91 -2.24
CA ALA A 77 -1.77 21.03 -1.48
C ALA A 77 -1.92 20.71 0.02
N PHE A 78 -2.37 19.49 0.35
CA PHE A 78 -2.49 19.03 1.74
C PHE A 78 -1.13 18.96 2.43
N VAL A 79 -0.15 18.26 1.84
CA VAL A 79 1.20 18.13 2.38
C VAL A 79 1.88 19.49 2.52
N SER A 80 1.76 20.38 1.51
CA SER A 80 2.26 21.74 1.60
C SER A 80 1.65 22.51 2.76
N THR A 81 0.34 22.38 2.99
CA THR A 81 -0.33 23.01 4.13
C THR A 81 0.21 22.50 5.47
N VAL A 82 0.39 21.18 5.61
CA VAL A 82 0.96 20.56 6.83
C VAL A 82 2.40 21.02 7.06
N VAL A 83 3.23 21.02 6.02
CA VAL A 83 4.62 21.48 6.10
C VAL A 83 4.68 22.96 6.48
N THR A 84 3.89 23.82 5.83
CA THR A 84 3.81 25.24 6.20
C THR A 84 3.36 25.43 7.63
N PHE A 85 2.37 24.67 8.10
CA PHE A 85 1.93 24.72 9.49
C PHE A 85 3.08 24.37 10.46
N TYR A 86 3.81 23.29 10.20
CA TYR A 86 4.95 22.92 11.04
C TYR A 86 6.06 23.97 11.05
N LEU A 87 6.42 24.52 9.89
CA LEU A 87 7.51 25.49 9.79
C LEU A 87 7.14 26.87 10.33
N VAL A 88 5.92 27.35 10.05
CA VAL A 88 5.53 28.74 10.33
C VAL A 88 4.79 28.88 11.66
N ILE A 89 3.94 27.91 12.01
CA ILE A 89 3.11 28.00 13.21
C ILE A 89 3.76 27.30 14.39
N LEU A 90 4.38 26.14 14.17
CA LEU A 90 5.07 25.40 15.23
C LEU A 90 6.57 25.71 15.34
N ASP A 91 7.10 26.56 14.45
CA ASP A 91 8.52 26.92 14.39
C ASP A 91 9.45 25.67 14.36
N ALA A 92 8.99 24.60 13.71
CA ALA A 92 9.75 23.38 13.61
C ALA A 92 10.94 23.56 12.66
N SER A 93 12.09 22.97 13.00
CA SER A 93 13.23 22.97 12.08
C SER A 93 12.91 22.17 10.82
N VAL A 94 13.44 22.62 9.67
CA VAL A 94 13.32 21.90 8.39
C VAL A 94 13.82 20.47 8.54
N THR A 95 14.92 20.27 9.26
CA THR A 95 15.47 18.94 9.56
C THR A 95 14.45 18.04 10.24
N ASN A 96 13.72 18.53 11.25
CA ASN A 96 12.70 17.74 11.93
C ASN A 96 11.53 17.41 11.01
N VAL A 97 11.06 18.38 10.22
CA VAL A 97 9.97 18.12 9.25
C VAL A 97 10.38 17.06 8.23
N VAL A 98 11.63 17.09 7.76
CA VAL A 98 12.13 16.07 6.84
C VAL A 98 12.24 14.71 7.52
N LEU A 99 12.90 14.63 8.69
CA LEU A 99 13.19 13.34 9.35
C LEU A 99 11.97 12.64 9.94
N PHE A 100 10.98 13.41 10.42
CA PHE A 100 9.83 12.85 11.15
C PHE A 100 8.53 12.87 10.36
N TYR A 101 8.46 13.58 9.23
CA TYR A 101 7.26 13.63 8.39
C TYR A 101 7.56 13.26 6.93
N GLY A 102 8.42 14.01 6.25
CA GLY A 102 8.65 13.83 4.80
C GLY A 102 9.28 12.48 4.45
N LEU A 103 10.46 12.18 5.02
CA LEU A 103 11.21 10.97 4.70
C LEU A 103 10.46 9.68 5.10
N PRO A 104 9.88 9.56 6.32
CA PRO A 104 9.10 8.36 6.67
C PRO A 104 7.88 8.13 5.76
N SER A 105 7.22 9.20 5.32
CA SER A 105 6.07 9.10 4.40
C SER A 105 6.48 8.60 3.01
N LEU A 106 7.62 9.07 2.49
CA LEU A 106 8.16 8.59 1.21
C LEU A 106 8.63 7.14 1.31
N LEU A 107 9.36 6.81 2.37
CA LEU A 107 9.85 5.45 2.61
C LEU A 107 8.71 4.45 2.82
N SER A 108 7.65 4.82 3.55
CA SER A 108 6.47 3.95 3.70
C SER A 108 5.71 3.77 2.40
N SER A 109 5.60 4.80 1.54
CA SER A 109 5.04 4.65 0.19
C SER A 109 5.86 3.69 -0.68
N LEU A 110 7.19 3.79 -0.63
CA LEU A 110 8.09 2.90 -1.36
C LEU A 110 8.00 1.46 -0.83
N GLN A 111 7.92 1.29 0.49
CA GLN A 111 7.78 0.00 1.15
C GLN A 111 6.46 -0.68 0.77
N LEU A 112 5.35 0.06 0.80
CA LEU A 112 4.03 -0.42 0.38
C LEU A 112 4.05 -0.85 -1.09
N PHE A 113 4.58 -0.01 -1.98
CA PHE A 113 4.70 -0.34 -3.39
C PHE A 113 5.54 -1.61 -3.60
N TYR A 114 6.70 -1.69 -2.95
CA TYR A 114 7.61 -2.81 -3.13
C TYR A 114 6.99 -4.14 -2.69
N PHE A 115 6.47 -4.22 -1.46
CA PHE A 115 5.93 -5.47 -0.90
C PHE A 115 4.47 -5.75 -1.27
N GLY A 116 3.72 -4.71 -1.61
CA GLY A 116 2.29 -4.78 -1.87
C GLY A 116 1.90 -4.73 -3.34
N THR A 117 2.84 -4.42 -4.23
CA THR A 117 2.54 -4.23 -5.66
C THR A 117 3.63 -4.86 -6.52
N TYR A 118 4.84 -4.30 -6.52
CA TYR A 118 5.88 -4.68 -7.46
C TYR A 118 6.38 -6.12 -7.25
N ARG A 119 6.94 -6.42 -6.07
CA ARG A 119 7.55 -7.73 -5.80
C ARG A 119 6.56 -8.89 -5.95
N PRO A 120 5.32 -8.80 -5.41
CA PRO A 120 4.35 -9.88 -5.57
C PRO A 120 3.86 -10.07 -7.02
N HIS A 121 3.64 -8.98 -7.77
CA HIS A 121 2.95 -9.04 -9.08
C HIS A 121 3.86 -8.89 -10.29
N ARG A 122 5.15 -8.56 -10.13
CA ARG A 122 6.06 -8.46 -11.28
C ARG A 122 6.11 -9.77 -12.05
N HIS A 123 6.08 -9.64 -13.36
CA HIS A 123 6.25 -10.79 -14.24
C HIS A 123 7.74 -11.12 -14.28
N GLU A 124 8.05 -12.41 -14.43
CA GLU A 124 9.41 -12.90 -14.59
C GLU A 124 9.40 -13.85 -15.79
N GLU A 125 10.45 -13.82 -16.62
CA GLU A 125 10.53 -14.62 -17.85
C GLU A 125 10.21 -16.11 -17.66
N SER A 126 10.52 -16.68 -16.49
CA SER A 126 10.33 -18.09 -16.17
C SER A 126 9.26 -18.38 -15.11
N GLY A 127 8.63 -17.34 -14.56
CA GLY A 127 7.76 -17.46 -13.38
C GLY A 127 6.29 -17.52 -13.75
N THR A 128 5.67 -18.70 -13.63
CA THR A 128 4.21 -18.79 -13.56
C THR A 128 3.73 -18.37 -12.17
N PHE A 129 2.49 -17.88 -12.07
CA PHE A 129 1.82 -17.65 -10.80
C PHE A 129 1.10 -18.93 -10.36
N ALA A 130 0.90 -19.08 -9.05
CA ALA A 130 0.26 -20.27 -8.49
C ALA A 130 -1.22 -20.37 -8.89
N ASP A 131 -1.88 -19.23 -9.09
CA ASP A 131 -3.30 -19.13 -9.44
C ASP A 131 -3.60 -17.78 -10.13
N ALA A 132 -4.90 -17.49 -10.31
CA ALA A 132 -5.40 -16.29 -10.96
C ALA A 132 -5.20 -14.98 -10.16
N HIS A 133 -4.72 -15.04 -8.92
CA HIS A 133 -4.41 -13.83 -8.14
C HIS A 133 -3.08 -13.18 -8.60
N ASN A 134 -2.35 -13.83 -9.51
CA ASN A 134 -1.13 -13.31 -10.14
C ASN A 134 -0.14 -12.72 -9.14
N THR A 135 0.07 -13.41 -8.03
CA THR A 135 0.86 -12.89 -6.91
C THR A 135 1.71 -13.96 -6.23
N ARG A 136 2.70 -13.52 -5.45
CA ARG A 136 3.64 -14.38 -4.72
C ARG A 136 3.91 -13.82 -3.32
N SER A 137 4.18 -14.73 -2.40
CA SER A 137 4.59 -14.38 -1.04
C SER A 137 6.10 -14.48 -0.85
N SER A 138 6.62 -13.75 0.15
CA SER A 138 8.00 -13.90 0.62
C SER A 138 8.19 -15.16 1.45
N GLU A 139 9.37 -15.77 1.36
CA GLU A 139 9.83 -16.83 2.28
C GLU A 139 10.41 -16.27 3.60
N PHE A 140 9.94 -15.10 4.03
CA PHE A 140 10.46 -14.45 5.23
C PHE A 140 9.94 -15.15 6.49
N GLY A 141 10.79 -15.26 7.51
CA GLY A 141 10.34 -15.63 8.85
C GLY A 141 9.43 -14.54 9.47
N TYR A 142 8.80 -14.85 10.59
CA TYR A 142 7.85 -13.94 11.26
C TYR A 142 8.44 -12.53 11.52
N VAL A 143 9.66 -12.45 12.07
CA VAL A 143 10.27 -11.14 12.38
C VAL A 143 10.58 -10.34 11.11
N ALA A 144 11.16 -10.97 10.09
CA ALA A 144 11.50 -10.29 8.84
C ALA A 144 10.25 -9.82 8.07
N SER A 145 9.18 -10.62 8.09
CA SER A 145 7.92 -10.24 7.45
C SER A 145 7.21 -9.07 8.15
N LEU A 146 7.41 -8.85 9.46
CA LEU A 146 6.89 -7.65 10.13
C LEU A 146 7.40 -6.36 9.46
N PHE A 147 8.66 -6.37 9.00
CA PHE A 147 9.28 -5.25 8.28
C PHE A 147 8.88 -5.16 6.80
N SER A 148 8.12 -6.11 6.26
CA SER A 148 7.51 -6.00 4.94
C SER A 148 6.07 -5.53 5.05
N CYS A 149 5.88 -4.32 5.57
CA CYS A 149 4.58 -3.71 5.82
C CYS A 149 3.66 -4.55 6.72
N PHE A 150 4.11 -4.91 7.92
CA PHE A 150 3.30 -5.67 8.87
C PHE A 150 2.84 -7.04 8.33
N HIS A 151 3.79 -7.88 7.90
CA HIS A 151 3.54 -9.19 7.30
C HIS A 151 2.86 -9.18 5.92
N PHE A 152 2.72 -8.03 5.28
CA PHE A 152 2.16 -7.95 3.92
C PHE A 152 3.03 -8.63 2.84
N GLY A 153 4.23 -9.09 3.19
CA GLY A 153 5.01 -9.99 2.36
C GLY A 153 4.34 -11.35 2.13
N TYR A 154 3.36 -11.73 2.96
CA TYR A 154 2.43 -12.84 2.72
C TYR A 154 1.27 -12.36 1.84
N HIS A 155 1.61 -11.85 0.66
CA HIS A 155 0.67 -11.15 -0.21
C HIS A 155 -0.29 -12.11 -0.92
N HIS A 156 0.16 -13.32 -1.27
CA HIS A 156 -0.74 -14.34 -1.81
C HIS A 156 -1.79 -14.77 -0.80
N GLU A 157 -1.39 -14.98 0.45
CA GLU A 157 -2.33 -15.27 1.54
C GLU A 157 -3.32 -14.11 1.78
N HIS A 158 -2.88 -12.86 1.59
CA HIS A 158 -3.77 -11.72 1.63
C HIS A 158 -4.83 -11.75 0.52
N HIS A 159 -4.48 -12.13 -0.70
CA HIS A 159 -5.45 -12.28 -1.79
C HIS A 159 -6.43 -13.44 -1.54
N LEU A 160 -5.96 -14.54 -0.98
CA LEU A 160 -6.81 -15.69 -0.64
C LEU A 160 -7.77 -15.40 0.53
N ALA A 161 -7.31 -14.68 1.55
CA ALA A 161 -8.06 -14.39 2.76
C ALA A 161 -7.97 -12.90 3.16
N PRO A 162 -8.55 -11.98 2.37
CA PRO A 162 -8.38 -10.53 2.52
C PRO A 162 -8.89 -9.95 3.84
N TRP A 163 -9.81 -10.64 4.51
CA TRP A 163 -10.33 -10.29 5.82
C TRP A 163 -9.36 -10.61 6.98
N THR A 164 -8.30 -11.37 6.72
CA THR A 164 -7.31 -11.74 7.73
C THR A 164 -6.54 -10.48 8.17
N PRO A 165 -6.48 -10.19 9.48
CA PRO A 165 -5.70 -9.07 9.97
C PRO A 165 -4.20 -9.35 9.77
N TRP A 166 -3.43 -8.28 9.60
CA TRP A 166 -2.01 -8.34 9.23
C TRP A 166 -1.16 -9.24 10.14
N TRP A 167 -1.44 -9.27 11.45
CA TRP A 167 -0.72 -10.09 12.44
C TRP A 167 -1.01 -11.59 12.32
N ALA A 168 -2.09 -11.99 11.64
CA ALA A 168 -2.49 -13.39 11.45
C ALA A 168 -2.07 -13.96 10.10
N LEU A 169 -1.66 -13.13 9.12
CA LEU A 169 -1.23 -13.57 7.78
C LEU A 169 -0.12 -14.64 7.79
N PRO A 170 0.89 -14.61 8.68
CA PRO A 170 1.90 -15.68 8.71
C PRO A 170 1.32 -17.07 9.03
N HIS A 171 0.19 -17.13 9.73
CA HIS A 171 -0.45 -18.38 10.13
C HIS A 171 -1.33 -18.99 9.04
N THR A 172 -1.88 -18.19 8.11
CA THR A 172 -2.72 -18.70 7.02
C THR A 172 -1.94 -19.52 6.00
N ARG A 173 -0.62 -19.38 5.96
CA ARG A 173 0.26 -20.22 5.13
C ARG A 173 0.46 -21.64 5.69
N GLN A 174 0.26 -21.81 7.00
CA GLN A 174 0.53 -23.06 7.72
C GLN A 174 -0.72 -23.95 7.87
N SER A 175 -1.90 -23.45 7.46
CA SER A 175 -3.20 -24.11 7.59
C SER A 175 -3.60 -24.91 6.37
#